data_AF-A0A8T3NQY3-F1
#
_entry.id   AF-A0A8T3NQY3-F1
#
_cell.length_a   1.000
_cell.length_b   1.000
_cell.length_c   1.000
_cell.angle_alpha   90.00
_cell.angle_beta   90.00
_cell.angle_gamma   90.00
#
_symmetry.space_group_name_H-M   'P 1'
#
loop_
_entity.id
_entity.type
_entity.pdbx_description
1 polymer ?
#
loop_
_entity_poly.entity_id
_entity_poly.type
_entity_poly.pdbx_seq_one_letter_code
_entity_poly.pdbx_strand_id
1 'polypeptide(L)'
;MTSVLVAPSVAELLTALEGICRVQDGRLLVADEARLRDEGIRTLAWTATFSEDDGAIEAARWLIWEASQTLGAPSASIHELYMARGRGEVGGFTVPAINLRTQVMDMT
;
A
#
# COMPACT_ATOMS: atom_id res chain seq x y z
N MET A 1 -4.58 -3.28 -22.61
CA MET A 1 -4.24 -2.58 -21.34
C MET A 1 -5.49 -2.62 -20.49
N THR A 2 -5.41 -3.26 -19.33
CA THR A 2 -6.57 -3.42 -18.44
C THR A 2 -6.71 -2.15 -17.63
N SER A 3 -7.87 -1.48 -17.71
CA SER A 3 -8.14 -0.29 -16.90
C SER A 3 -7.98 -0.61 -15.42
N VAL A 4 -7.23 0.20 -14.68
CA VAL A 4 -7.09 0.04 -13.25
C VAL A 4 -8.38 0.49 -12.55
N LEU A 5 -8.87 -0.33 -11.61
CA LEU A 5 -10.11 -0.03 -10.89
C LEU A 5 -9.90 1.11 -9.89
N VAL A 6 -10.77 2.12 -9.95
CA VAL A 6 -10.95 3.17 -8.94
C VAL A 6 -12.35 2.98 -8.36
N ALA A 7 -12.46 2.60 -7.10
CA ALA A 7 -13.75 2.33 -6.50
C ALA A 7 -14.50 3.66 -6.21
N PRO A 8 -15.78 3.80 -6.62
CA PRO A 8 -16.56 5.03 -6.43
C PRO A 8 -17.23 5.12 -5.06
N SER A 9 -17.07 4.12 -4.19
CA SER A 9 -17.58 4.11 -2.82
C SER A 9 -16.83 3.09 -1.97
N VAL A 10 -16.98 3.19 -0.64
CA VAL A 10 -16.47 2.18 0.30
C VAL A 10 -17.02 0.78 0.00
N ALA A 11 -18.31 0.66 -0.34
CA ALA A 11 -18.93 -0.63 -0.61
C ALA A 11 -18.30 -1.32 -1.83
N GLU A 12 -18.17 -0.60 -2.94
CA GLU A 12 -17.52 -1.10 -4.15
C GLU A 12 -16.03 -1.44 -3.94
N LEU A 13 -15.34 -0.68 -3.08
CA LEU A 13 -13.96 -0.99 -2.70
C LEU A 13 -13.86 -2.33 -1.97
N LEU A 14 -14.76 -2.57 -1.00
CA LEU A 14 -14.78 -3.82 -0.25
C LEU A 14 -15.15 -5.00 -1.14
N THR A 15 -16.13 -4.83 -2.04
CA THR A 15 -16.49 -5.84 -3.05
C THR A 15 -15.29 -6.19 -3.93
N ALA A 16 -14.54 -5.20 -4.41
CA ALA A 16 -13.35 -5.42 -5.24
C ALA A 16 -12.21 -6.18 -4.52
N LEU A 17 -12.24 -6.20 -3.18
CA LEU A 17 -11.25 -6.89 -2.34
C LEU A 17 -11.76 -8.23 -1.79
N GLU A 18 -12.98 -8.65 -2.14
CA GLU A 18 -13.53 -9.93 -1.72
C GLU A 18 -12.61 -11.10 -2.11
N GLY A 19 -12.39 -12.00 -1.15
CA GLY A 19 -11.47 -13.13 -1.30
C GLY A 19 -9.98 -12.77 -1.26
N ILE A 20 -9.61 -11.48 -1.26
CA ILE A 20 -8.23 -11.01 -1.09
C ILE A 20 -7.99 -10.64 0.37
N CYS A 21 -8.82 -9.77 0.92
CA CYS A 21 -8.77 -9.36 2.32
C CYS A 21 -10.15 -8.94 2.82
N ARG A 22 -10.30 -8.90 4.15
CA ARG A 22 -11.56 -8.47 4.79
C ARG A 22 -11.30 -7.78 6.12
N VAL A 23 -12.16 -6.84 6.48
CA VAL A 23 -12.12 -6.19 7.79
C VAL A 23 -12.90 -7.05 8.78
N GLN A 24 -12.27 -7.39 9.91
CA GLN A 24 -12.90 -8.08 11.03
C GLN A 24 -12.41 -7.46 12.34
N ASP A 25 -13.33 -7.10 13.23
CA ASP A 25 -13.02 -6.55 14.56
C ASP A 25 -12.07 -5.33 14.51
N GLY A 26 -12.24 -4.49 13.49
CA GLY A 26 -11.42 -3.29 13.28
C GLY A 26 -10.00 -3.58 12.79
N ARG A 27 -9.72 -4.80 12.32
CA ARG A 27 -8.42 -5.20 11.75
C ARG A 27 -8.56 -5.76 10.34
N LEU A 28 -7.52 -5.64 9.54
CA LEU A 28 -7.46 -6.32 8.25
C LEU A 28 -7.00 -7.78 8.39
N LEU A 29 -7.77 -8.70 7.81
CA LEU A 29 -7.36 -10.07 7.59
C LEU A 29 -7.05 -10.27 6.10
N VAL A 30 -5.83 -10.68 5.80
CA VAL A 30 -5.40 -11.00 4.44
C VAL A 30 -5.67 -12.48 4.18
N ALA A 31 -6.57 -12.77 3.24
CA ALA A 31 -6.93 -14.13 2.86
C ALA A 31 -6.02 -14.67 1.72
N ASP A 32 -5.57 -13.78 0.84
CA ASP A 32 -4.65 -14.10 -0.25
C ASP A 32 -3.60 -12.99 -0.40
N GLU A 33 -2.40 -13.25 0.14
CA GLU A 33 -1.29 -12.28 0.10
C GLU A 33 -0.79 -12.05 -1.34
N ALA A 34 -0.78 -13.08 -2.18
CA ALA A 34 -0.27 -12.97 -3.55
C ALA A 34 -1.17 -12.04 -4.38
N ARG A 35 -2.49 -12.25 -4.30
CA ARG A 35 -3.46 -11.38 -4.97
C ARG A 35 -3.52 -9.99 -4.35
N LEU A 36 -3.28 -9.85 -3.04
CA LEU A 36 -3.14 -8.53 -2.43
C LEU A 36 -1.96 -7.75 -3.02
N ARG A 37 -0.81 -8.41 -3.21
CA ARG A 37 0.39 -7.80 -3.80
C ARG A 37 0.24 -7.49 -5.29
N ASP A 38 -0.42 -8.36 -6.05
CA ASP A 38 -0.51 -8.22 -7.50
C ASP A 38 -1.71 -7.37 -7.94
N GLU A 39 -2.88 -7.53 -7.32
CA GLU A 39 -4.15 -6.89 -7.71
C GLU A 39 -4.61 -5.86 -6.67
N GLY A 40 -4.76 -6.29 -5.42
CA GLY A 40 -5.44 -5.52 -4.37
C GLY A 40 -4.75 -4.19 -4.05
N ILE A 41 -3.41 -4.19 -3.96
CA ILE A 41 -2.66 -2.96 -3.67
C ILE A 41 -2.79 -1.93 -4.78
N ARG A 42 -2.97 -2.37 -6.04
CA ARG A 42 -3.20 -1.47 -7.17
C ARG A 42 -4.57 -0.81 -7.05
N THR A 43 -5.62 -1.59 -6.81
CA THR A 43 -6.98 -1.09 -6.55
C THR A 43 -6.99 -0.08 -5.41
N LEU A 44 -6.33 -0.41 -4.29
CA LEU A 44 -6.23 0.46 -3.12
C LEU A 44 -5.49 1.77 -3.45
N ALA A 45 -4.32 1.69 -4.08
CA ALA A 45 -3.51 2.88 -4.35
C ALA A 45 -4.17 3.82 -5.38
N TRP A 46 -4.84 3.26 -6.39
CA TRP A 46 -5.61 4.06 -7.36
C TRP A 46 -6.83 4.70 -6.71
N THR A 47 -7.60 3.94 -5.93
CA THR A 47 -8.77 4.48 -5.20
C THR A 47 -8.36 5.60 -4.23
N ALA A 48 -7.27 5.41 -3.47
CA ALA A 48 -6.75 6.41 -2.52
C ALA A 48 -6.24 7.70 -3.18
N THR A 49 -6.01 7.68 -4.49
CA THR A 49 -5.45 8.81 -5.26
C THR A 49 -6.48 9.48 -6.16
N PHE A 50 -7.36 8.70 -6.79
CA PHE A 50 -8.19 9.15 -7.92
C PHE A 50 -9.70 9.00 -7.71
N SER A 51 -10.16 8.42 -6.60
CA SER A 51 -11.61 8.39 -6.35
C SER A 51 -12.14 9.80 -6.10
N GLU A 52 -13.41 10.03 -6.44
CA GLU A 52 -14.14 11.26 -6.13
C GLU A 52 -14.94 11.14 -4.82
N ASP A 53 -15.00 9.95 -4.22
CA ASP A 53 -15.67 9.71 -2.94
C ASP A 53 -14.67 9.75 -1.78
N ASP A 54 -14.80 10.75 -0.90
CA ASP A 54 -13.93 10.92 0.28
C ASP A 54 -13.91 9.67 1.18
N GLY A 55 -15.05 8.96 1.29
CA GLY A 55 -15.16 7.73 2.05
C GLY A 55 -14.27 6.62 1.48
N ALA A 56 -14.32 6.40 0.17
CA ALA A 56 -13.49 5.42 -0.52
C ALA A 56 -12.00 5.76 -0.43
N ILE A 57 -11.64 7.04 -0.52
CA ILE A 57 -10.25 7.52 -0.38
C ILE A 57 -9.72 7.15 1.01
N GLU A 58 -10.43 7.52 2.07
CA GLU A 58 -9.99 7.28 3.44
C GLU A 58 -9.99 5.79 3.81
N ALA A 59 -10.98 5.03 3.33
CA ALA A 59 -11.01 3.59 3.50
C ALA A 59 -9.81 2.92 2.82
N ALA A 60 -9.47 3.31 1.58
CA ALA A 60 -8.32 2.76 0.87
C ALA A 60 -7.00 3.07 1.59
N ARG A 61 -6.81 4.30 2.08
CA ARG A 61 -5.62 4.68 2.87
C ARG A 61 -5.50 3.87 4.15
N TRP A 62 -6.59 3.69 4.87
CA TRP A 62 -6.61 2.89 6.09
C TRP A 62 -6.29 1.42 5.81
N LEU A 63 -6.87 0.84 4.74
CA LEU A 63 -6.59 -0.54 4.32
C LEU A 63 -5.12 -0.74 3.92
N ILE A 64 -4.50 0.23 3.23
CA ILE A 64 -3.06 0.20 2.92
C ILE A 64 -2.25 0.18 4.20
N TRP A 65 -2.60 1.02 5.17
CA TRP A 65 -1.91 1.08 6.45
C TRP A 65 -2.03 -0.25 7.21
N GLU A 66 -3.23 -0.80 7.36
CA GLU A 66 -3.46 -2.10 8.02
C GLU A 66 -2.77 -3.27 7.33
N ALA A 67 -2.75 -3.28 5.99
CA ALA A 67 -2.01 -4.28 5.22
C ALA A 67 -0.50 -4.21 5.53
N SER A 68 0.05 -3.00 5.68
CA SER A 68 1.45 -2.80 6.04
C SER A 68 1.78 -3.36 7.42
N GLN A 69 0.88 -3.19 8.39
CA GLN A 69 1.03 -3.77 9.73
C GLN A 69 0.95 -5.30 9.68
N THR A 70 -0.01 -5.84 8.94
CA THR A 70 -0.28 -7.28 8.84
C THR A 70 0.85 -8.03 8.13
N LEU A 71 1.43 -7.44 7.08
CA LEU A 71 2.48 -8.05 6.27
C LEU A 71 3.90 -7.74 6.78
N GLY A 72 4.03 -7.03 7.91
CA GLY A 72 5.33 -6.68 8.49
C GLY A 72 6.12 -5.64 7.67
N ALA A 73 5.42 -4.80 6.91
CA ALA A 73 5.99 -3.69 6.13
C ALA A 73 5.54 -2.31 6.65
N PRO A 74 5.52 -2.04 7.97
CA PRO A 74 5.04 -0.77 8.50
C PRO A 74 5.92 0.39 8.04
N SER A 75 5.33 1.58 7.95
CA SER A 75 6.12 2.79 7.77
C SER A 75 7.07 2.98 8.95
N ALA A 76 8.38 3.00 8.69
CA ALA A 76 9.42 3.16 9.69
C ALA A 76 10.48 4.15 9.21
N SER A 77 11.07 4.88 10.15
CA SER A 77 12.21 5.75 9.87
C SER A 77 13.42 4.90 9.43
N ILE A 78 14.12 5.34 8.39
CA ILE A 78 15.39 4.73 7.97
C ILE A 78 16.59 5.23 8.78
N HIS A 79 16.37 5.96 9.88
CA HIS A 79 17.42 6.52 10.73
C HIS A 79 18.40 5.47 11.26
N GLU A 80 17.90 4.34 11.76
CA GLU A 80 18.77 3.27 12.27
C GLU A 80 19.67 2.67 11.18
N LEU A 81 19.14 2.53 9.96
CA LEU A 81 19.92 2.11 8.80
C LEU A 81 21.03 3.11 8.47
N TYR A 82 20.76 4.41 8.56
CA TYR A 82 21.78 5.46 8.41
C TYR A 82 22.86 5.37 9.48
N MET A 83 22.46 5.23 10.75
CA MET A 83 23.41 5.16 11.87
C MET A 83 24.31 3.93 11.77
N ALA A 84 23.76 2.76 11.44
CA ALA A 84 24.52 1.53 11.21
C ALA A 84 25.51 1.68 10.04
N ARG A 85 25.10 2.35 8.96
CA ARG A 85 26.01 2.64 7.84
C ARG A 85 27.14 3.59 8.24
N GLY A 86 26.86 4.62 9.03
CA GLY A 86 27.87 5.54 9.55
C GLY A 86 28.92 4.86 10.44
N ARG A 87 28.54 3.81 11.17
CA ARG A 87 29.44 2.97 11.98
C ARG A 87 30.17 1.87 11.19
N GLY A 88 29.82 1.65 9.93
CA GLY A 88 30.41 0.59 9.09
C GLY A 88 29.87 -0.82 9.37
N GLU A 89 28.75 -0.96 10.09
CA GLU A 89 28.14 -2.26 10.44
C GLU A 89 27.44 -2.92 9.25
N VAL A 90 27.04 -2.12 8.25
CA VAL A 90 26.35 -2.58 7.03
C VAL A 90 27.00 -1.96 5.79
N GLY A 91 27.04 -2.70 4.68
CA GLY A 91 27.74 -2.30 3.44
C GLY A 91 27.27 -3.03 2.19
N GLY A 92 27.86 -2.71 1.03
CA GLY A 92 27.55 -3.36 -0.25
C GLY A 92 26.47 -2.70 -1.12
N PHE A 93 25.91 -1.58 -0.66
CA PHE A 93 24.88 -0.80 -1.37
C PHE A 93 25.03 0.70 -1.07
N THR A 94 24.35 1.57 -1.82
CA THR A 94 24.22 3.00 -1.52
C THR A 94 23.01 3.24 -0.62
N VAL A 95 23.14 4.09 0.40
CA VAL A 95 21.99 4.51 1.21
C VAL A 95 21.38 5.76 0.55
N PRO A 96 20.14 5.71 0.04
CA PRO A 96 19.55 6.82 -0.68
C PRO A 96 19.18 7.97 0.26
N ALA A 97 19.78 9.14 0.03
CA ALA A 97 19.49 10.39 0.74
C ALA A 97 18.01 10.80 0.65
N ILE A 98 17.40 10.54 -0.51
CA ILE A 98 16.01 10.82 -0.83
C ILE A 98 15.49 9.65 -1.68
N ASN A 99 14.28 9.16 -1.38
CA ASN A 99 13.58 8.16 -2.18
C ASN A 99 12.44 8.85 -2.96
N LEU A 100 12.77 9.44 -4.12
CA LEU A 100 11.76 10.00 -5.02
C LEU A 100 11.32 8.93 -6.01
N ARG A 101 10.01 8.80 -6.19
CA ARG A 101 9.42 8.01 -7.26
C ARG A 101 8.52 8.94 -8.08
N THR A 102 8.90 9.18 -9.32
CA THR A 102 8.10 9.93 -10.30
C THR A 102 7.45 8.94 -11.26
N GLN A 103 6.32 9.31 -11.87
CA GLN A 103 5.62 8.47 -12.86
C GLN A 103 5.22 7.07 -12.33
N VAL A 104 4.80 7.00 -11.06
CA VAL A 104 4.46 5.73 -10.39
C VAL A 104 3.16 5.14 -10.90
N MET A 105 2.21 5.99 -11.27
CA MET A 105 0.94 5.59 -11.87
C MET A 105 1.01 5.86 -13.36
N ASP A 106 0.83 4.82 -14.17
CA ASP A 106 0.55 5.00 -15.59
C ASP A 106 -0.91 5.46 -15.75
N MET A 107 -1.10 6.58 -16.43
CA MET A 107 -2.41 7.23 -16.64
C MET A 107 -2.88 7.05 -18.10
N THR A 108 -2.33 6.08 -18.83
CA THR A 108 -2.65 5.82 -20.24
C THR A 108 -3.57 4.63 -20.46
#